data_AF-A0A1Y3BKF7-F1
#
_entry.id   AF-A0A1Y3BKF7-F1
#
_cell.length_a   1.000
_cell.length_b   1.000
_cell.length_c   1.000
_cell.angle_alpha   90.00
_cell.angle_beta   90.00
_cell.angle_gamma   90.00
#
_symmetry.space_group_name_H-M   'P 1'
#
loop_
_entity.id
_entity.type
_entity.pdbx_description
1 polymer ?
#
loop_
_entity_poly.entity_id
_entity_poly.type
_entity_poly.pdbx_seq_one_letter_code
_entity_poly.pdbx_strand_id
1 'polypeptide(L)'
;MITIDQERQHCSIVVDDGNRKTSKITETKSPSFLIIMPSKFLTLKFLYQSPIGALLTKDHHSTNGKDNCEIRKAKNDPNLKNDEILAKYVLSIPKAIRMNGLLLQGYLAYPKVLRRIENFEIRTDDIWLCTYPKSGTTWTEEILSLIFANGDIDAVSKKIIAERVLHLEIGKPFGHLKWLRSTPSPRLLATHLNVENIPGQLRQGKAKIIYVVRNPKDNAVSYYHHHRISTFLGNYSGSWDEFVDLFAKGYLVYGPWLDHVRGFWELKQRIPDSVLFVSYEELKVDLKRMIGIICDFVGHPLTENQIDRITSHCSFEKMRNNKMVNREELPVADLFDMSKSKFMRKGIIGDWRNHFTAEQSKRFDEIFQPELVKMGLPIVYDHDTAEEIMSKHGRIIRTNE
;
A
#
# COMPACT_ATOMS: atom_id res chain seq x y z
N MET A 1 21.19 2.39 -24.59
CA MET A 1 21.92 3.58 -25.09
C MET A 1 21.36 4.80 -24.37
N ILE A 2 22.19 5.56 -23.64
CA ILE A 2 21.84 6.89 -23.11
C ILE A 2 22.85 7.84 -23.74
N THR A 3 22.39 8.75 -24.59
CA THR A 3 23.22 9.81 -25.16
C THR A 3 22.79 11.11 -24.50
N ILE A 4 23.73 11.83 -23.89
CA ILE A 4 23.49 13.17 -23.35
C ILE A 4 24.24 14.13 -24.27
N ASP A 5 23.50 14.79 -25.15
CA ASP A 5 23.99 15.95 -25.88
C ASP A 5 23.70 17.19 -25.02
N GLN A 6 24.75 17.90 -24.59
CA GLN A 6 24.60 19.07 -23.72
C GLN A 6 24.12 20.32 -24.46
N GLU A 7 23.99 20.30 -25.80
CA GLU A 7 23.57 21.48 -26.57
C GLU A 7 22.13 21.40 -27.09
N ARG A 8 21.51 20.22 -27.13
CA ARG A 8 20.13 20.05 -27.63
C ARG A 8 19.32 19.20 -26.66
N GLN A 9 18.36 19.81 -25.96
CA GLN A 9 17.51 19.22 -24.91
C GLN A 9 16.63 18.04 -25.36
N HIS A 10 17.22 16.94 -25.82
CA HIS A 10 16.53 15.68 -26.07
C HIS A 10 17.27 14.51 -25.44
N CYS A 11 16.53 13.72 -24.65
CA CYS A 11 17.03 12.51 -24.00
C CYS A 11 16.27 11.31 -24.58
N SER A 12 17.01 10.38 -25.18
CA SER A 12 16.48 9.13 -25.73
C SER A 12 17.03 7.95 -24.93
N ILE A 13 16.13 7.14 -24.36
CA ILE A 13 16.47 5.94 -23.60
C ILE A 13 16.15 4.72 -24.46
N VAL A 14 17.17 3.91 -24.77
CA VAL A 14 16.97 2.57 -25.34
C VAL A 14 17.10 1.54 -24.22
N VAL A 15 15.98 0.92 -23.88
CA VAL A 15 15.87 -0.26 -23.00
C VAL A 15 16.03 -1.50 -23.87
N ASP A 16 17.01 -2.35 -23.56
CA ASP A 16 17.19 -3.63 -24.24
C ASP A 16 16.33 -4.69 -23.53
N ASP A 17 15.32 -5.20 -24.23
CA ASP A 17 14.40 -6.23 -23.76
C ASP A 17 14.71 -7.61 -24.39
N GLY A 18 15.94 -7.81 -24.90
CA GLY A 18 16.45 -9.12 -25.31
C GLY A 18 15.85 -9.68 -26.61
N ASN A 19 15.09 -8.89 -27.36
CA ASN A 19 14.37 -9.35 -28.55
C ASN A 19 14.49 -8.37 -29.73
N ARG A 20 15.70 -8.21 -30.32
CA ARG A 20 15.90 -7.89 -31.75
C ARG A 20 17.39 -7.84 -32.13
N LYS A 21 17.71 -8.50 -33.25
CA LYS A 21 19.03 -8.53 -33.88
C LYS A 21 19.52 -7.11 -34.23
N THR A 22 20.78 -6.86 -33.89
CA THR A 22 21.55 -5.62 -34.11
C THR A 22 21.68 -5.28 -35.60
N SER A 23 21.38 -4.04 -35.98
CA SER A 23 21.90 -3.41 -37.20
C SER A 23 22.88 -2.29 -36.83
N LYS A 24 24.03 -2.30 -37.52
CA LYS A 24 25.23 -1.46 -37.34
C LYS A 24 24.94 0.02 -37.08
N ILE A 25 25.67 0.60 -36.13
CA ILE A 25 25.84 2.05 -35.98
C ILE A 25 27.30 2.38 -36.27
N THR A 26 27.50 3.26 -37.25
CA THR A 26 28.77 3.84 -37.71
C THR A 26 29.41 4.74 -36.66
N GLU A 27 30.75 4.78 -36.68
CA GLU A 27 31.65 5.46 -35.75
C GLU A 27 31.37 6.96 -35.55
N THR A 28 31.32 7.39 -34.29
CA THR A 28 31.59 8.78 -33.90
C THR A 28 32.53 8.82 -32.70
N LYS A 29 33.57 9.65 -32.81
CA LYS A 29 34.70 9.82 -31.88
C LYS A 29 34.27 10.51 -30.58
N SER A 30 33.99 9.74 -29.54
CA SER A 30 34.16 10.11 -28.12
C SER A 30 34.04 8.86 -27.25
N PRO A 31 34.83 8.68 -26.17
CA PRO A 31 34.77 7.49 -25.34
C PRO A 31 33.40 7.43 -24.65
N SER A 32 32.49 6.66 -25.24
CA SER A 32 31.13 6.46 -24.75
C SER A 32 31.17 5.27 -23.80
N PHE A 33 31.13 5.53 -22.49
CA PHE A 33 31.05 4.46 -21.49
C PHE A 33 29.66 3.81 -21.56
N LEU A 34 29.62 2.58 -22.05
CA LEU A 34 28.43 1.75 -22.11
C LEU A 34 28.19 1.11 -20.74
N ILE A 35 27.28 1.68 -19.94
CA ILE A 35 26.78 1.02 -18.73
C ILE A 35 25.44 0.36 -19.07
N ILE A 36 25.47 -0.95 -19.36
CA ILE A 36 24.26 -1.79 -19.43
C ILE A 36 24.07 -2.36 -18.02
N MET A 37 23.15 -1.78 -17.24
CA MET A 37 22.72 -2.40 -15.97
C MET A 37 21.38 -3.11 -16.20
N PRO A 38 21.25 -4.41 -15.88
CA PRO A 38 19.98 -5.10 -16.00
C PRO A 38 18.94 -4.47 -15.05
N SER A 39 17.67 -4.43 -15.45
CA SER A 39 16.57 -3.80 -14.68
C SER A 39 16.39 -4.37 -13.28
N LYS A 40 16.85 -5.62 -13.04
CA LYS A 40 16.86 -6.30 -11.74
C LYS A 40 17.95 -5.77 -10.77
N PHE A 41 18.91 -4.99 -11.25
CA PHE A 41 20.02 -4.44 -10.45
C PHE A 41 19.88 -2.94 -10.14
N LEU A 42 18.87 -2.25 -10.69
CA LEU A 42 18.57 -0.88 -10.27
C LEU A 42 17.69 -0.90 -9.02
N THR A 43 18.31 -0.64 -7.88
CA THR A 43 17.60 -0.43 -6.63
C THR A 43 16.70 0.80 -6.74
N LEU A 44 15.52 0.74 -6.14
CA LEU A 44 14.63 1.91 -6.05
C LEU A 44 15.39 3.07 -5.37
N LYS A 45 16.17 2.78 -4.33
CA LYS A 45 17.05 3.76 -3.67
C LYS A 45 18.06 4.43 -4.62
N PHE A 46 18.71 3.68 -5.51
CA PHE A 46 19.64 4.24 -6.51
C PHE A 46 18.94 5.17 -7.51
N LEU A 47 17.75 4.78 -7.99
CA LEU A 47 16.90 5.63 -8.84
C LEU A 47 16.51 6.95 -8.17
N TYR A 48 16.60 7.03 -6.84
CA TYR A 48 16.10 8.16 -6.05
C TYR A 48 17.17 9.04 -5.41
N GLN A 49 18.37 8.51 -5.20
CA GLN A 49 19.48 9.20 -4.53
C GLN A 49 20.64 9.58 -5.46
N SER A 50 20.71 9.05 -6.68
CA SER A 50 21.76 9.43 -7.63
C SER A 50 21.44 10.73 -8.38
N PRO A 51 22.45 11.52 -8.80
CA PRO A 51 22.24 12.68 -9.68
C PRO A 51 21.50 12.32 -10.98
N ILE A 52 21.75 11.12 -11.51
CA ILE A 52 21.04 10.55 -12.67
C ILE A 52 19.56 10.32 -12.33
N GLY A 53 19.28 9.71 -11.17
CA GLY A 53 17.93 9.55 -10.63
C GLY A 53 17.20 10.88 -10.40
N ALA A 54 17.91 11.92 -9.94
CA ALA A 54 17.38 13.27 -9.78
C ALA A 54 17.02 13.92 -11.12
N LEU A 55 17.85 13.74 -12.15
CA LEU A 55 17.56 14.20 -13.52
C LEU A 55 16.36 13.46 -14.11
N LEU A 56 16.23 12.16 -13.85
CA LEU A 56 15.10 11.31 -14.26
C LEU A 56 13.81 11.59 -13.49
N THR A 57 13.88 12.15 -12.28
CA THR A 57 12.70 12.50 -11.46
C THR A 57 12.35 13.99 -11.50
N LYS A 58 13.06 14.80 -12.30
CA LYS A 58 12.71 16.23 -12.49
C LYS A 58 11.32 16.34 -13.10
N ASP A 59 10.42 16.93 -12.32
CA ASP A 59 9.11 17.36 -12.77
C ASP A 59 9.29 18.42 -13.86
N HIS A 60 9.06 18.05 -15.12
CA HIS A 60 8.70 19.04 -16.12
C HIS A 60 7.32 19.54 -15.76
N HIS A 61 7.23 20.81 -15.36
CA HIS A 61 5.96 21.50 -15.13
C HIS A 61 5.14 21.46 -16.42
N SER A 62 4.23 20.50 -16.52
CA SER A 62 3.07 20.61 -17.40
C SER A 62 1.99 21.33 -16.61
N THR A 63 2.06 22.65 -16.62
CA THR A 63 0.88 23.49 -16.40
C THR A 63 0.16 23.55 -17.74
N ASN A 64 -0.91 22.76 -17.89
CA ASN A 64 -2.09 23.06 -18.70
C ASN A 64 -3.00 21.82 -18.78
N GLY A 65 -3.87 21.71 -17.78
CA GLY A 65 -5.00 20.79 -17.75
C GLY A 65 -5.92 21.24 -16.63
N LYS A 66 -7.24 21.23 -16.86
CA LYS A 66 -8.25 21.40 -15.82
C LYS A 66 -8.26 20.15 -14.93
N ASP A 67 -7.16 19.86 -14.26
CA ASP A 67 -7.05 18.71 -13.37
C ASP A 67 -7.56 19.12 -11.99
N ASN A 68 -8.67 18.53 -11.54
CA ASN A 68 -9.27 18.76 -10.22
C ASN A 68 -8.42 18.21 -9.04
N CYS A 69 -7.18 17.77 -9.29
CA CYS A 69 -6.30 17.15 -8.32
C CYS A 69 -5.21 18.14 -7.87
N GLU A 70 -5.34 18.64 -6.64
CA GLU A 70 -4.37 19.54 -6.05
C GLU A 70 -3.14 18.76 -5.57
N ILE A 71 -1.97 19.02 -6.17
CA ILE A 71 -0.71 18.38 -5.77
C ILE A 71 0.34 19.42 -5.42
N ARG A 72 0.93 19.31 -4.22
CA ARG A 72 2.02 20.17 -3.76
C ARG A 72 3.07 19.41 -2.98
N LYS A 73 4.30 19.91 -2.96
CA LYS A 73 5.36 19.39 -2.08
C LYS A 73 4.94 19.62 -0.63
N ALA A 74 4.99 18.59 0.22
CA ALA A 74 4.48 18.68 1.58
C ALA A 74 5.23 19.72 2.44
N LYS A 75 6.53 19.94 2.18
CA LYS A 75 7.32 21.01 2.83
C LYS A 75 6.82 22.44 2.59
N ASN A 76 5.95 22.64 1.60
CA ASN A 76 5.34 23.94 1.28
C ASN A 76 3.93 24.08 1.89
N ASP A 77 3.51 23.14 2.74
CA ASP A 77 2.22 23.22 3.42
C ASP A 77 2.20 24.41 4.41
N PRO A 78 1.26 25.37 4.25
CA PRO A 78 1.20 26.53 5.13
C PRO A 78 0.92 26.16 6.59
N ASN A 79 0.28 25.01 6.85
CA ASN A 79 -0.07 24.58 8.21
C ASN A 79 1.14 24.12 9.03
N LEU A 80 2.29 23.86 8.41
CA LEU A 80 3.50 23.46 9.14
C LEU A 80 4.00 24.54 10.11
N LYS A 81 3.65 25.81 9.89
CA LYS A 81 4.03 26.89 10.82
C LYS A 81 3.22 26.89 12.11
N ASN A 82 2.08 26.19 12.13
CA ASN A 82 1.11 26.27 13.22
C ASN A 82 1.21 25.09 14.20
N ASP A 83 1.90 24.01 13.82
CA ASP A 83 2.08 22.83 14.67
C ASP A 83 3.50 22.26 14.47
N GLU A 84 4.34 22.40 15.48
CA GLU A 84 5.75 21.98 15.46
C GLU A 84 5.90 20.45 15.31
N ILE A 85 5.02 19.68 15.93
CA ILE A 85 5.03 18.20 15.85
C ILE A 85 4.71 17.76 14.42
N LEU A 86 3.71 18.39 13.80
CA LEU A 86 3.40 18.18 12.38
C LEU A 86 4.59 18.55 11.49
N ALA A 87 5.20 19.72 11.71
CA ALA A 87 6.33 20.20 10.93
C ALA A 87 7.51 19.22 11.01
N LYS A 88 7.90 18.82 12.22
CA LYS A 88 8.98 17.86 12.46
C LYS A 88 8.71 16.55 11.72
N TYR A 89 7.50 16.01 11.83
CA TYR A 89 7.14 14.77 11.14
C TYR A 89 7.17 14.91 9.61
N VAL A 90 6.46 15.90 9.04
CA VAL A 90 6.38 16.07 7.58
C VAL A 90 7.74 16.33 6.96
N LEU A 91 8.58 17.16 7.59
CA LEU A 91 9.92 17.48 7.10
C LEU A 91 10.90 16.30 7.22
N SER A 92 10.63 15.35 8.13
CA SER A 92 11.41 14.10 8.22
C SER A 92 11.21 13.18 7.01
N ILE A 93 10.07 13.31 6.29
CA ILE A 93 9.74 12.44 5.16
C ILE A 93 10.36 13.00 3.88
N PRO A 94 11.34 12.32 3.28
CA PRO A 94 12.05 12.83 2.13
C PRO A 94 11.13 12.89 0.90
N LYS A 95 11.04 14.05 0.24
CA LYS A 95 10.19 14.28 -0.95
C LYS A 95 8.70 13.97 -0.73
N ALA A 96 8.17 14.11 0.49
CA ALA A 96 6.74 13.98 0.75
C ALA A 96 5.90 14.94 -0.11
N ILE A 97 4.69 14.47 -0.46
CA ILE A 97 3.73 15.18 -1.31
C ILE A 97 2.38 15.24 -0.61
N ARG A 98 1.62 16.32 -0.83
CA ARG A 98 0.20 16.35 -0.53
C ARG A 98 -0.62 16.24 -1.81
N MET A 99 -1.65 15.40 -1.78
CA MET A 99 -2.66 15.26 -2.82
C MET A 99 -4.03 15.56 -2.20
N ASN A 100 -4.70 16.63 -2.63
CA ASN A 100 -5.98 17.07 -2.06
C ASN A 100 -5.95 17.13 -0.52
N GLY A 101 -4.87 17.70 0.03
CA GLY A 101 -4.61 17.74 1.47
C GLY A 101 -4.03 16.45 2.09
N LEU A 102 -4.23 15.28 1.49
CA LEU A 102 -3.72 13.99 1.98
C LEU A 102 -2.20 13.92 1.89
N LEU A 103 -1.52 13.67 3.02
CA LEU A 103 -0.08 13.46 3.05
C LEU A 103 0.29 12.08 2.50
N LEU A 104 1.20 12.03 1.53
CA LEU A 104 1.70 10.81 0.91
C LEU A 104 3.21 10.67 1.11
N GLN A 105 3.69 9.42 1.12
CA GLN A 105 5.12 9.13 1.17
C GLN A 105 5.86 9.72 -0.03
N GLY A 106 7.15 9.99 0.16
CA GLY A 106 8.01 10.39 -0.93
C GLY A 106 8.57 9.22 -1.72
N TYR A 107 9.26 9.55 -2.81
CA TYR A 107 9.93 8.64 -3.77
C TYR A 107 9.05 7.66 -4.54
N LEU A 108 7.92 7.25 -3.98
CA LEU A 108 7.08 6.20 -4.58
C LEU A 108 5.78 6.77 -5.16
N ALA A 109 5.28 7.88 -4.62
CA ALA A 109 4.13 8.60 -5.14
C ALA A 109 4.57 9.72 -6.09
N TYR A 110 4.04 9.74 -7.31
CA TYR A 110 4.45 10.68 -8.36
C TYR A 110 3.30 11.58 -8.80
N PRO A 111 3.51 12.91 -8.89
CA PRO A 111 2.47 13.85 -9.31
C PRO A 111 1.75 13.44 -10.61
N LYS A 112 2.48 12.92 -11.60
CA LYS A 112 1.91 12.46 -12.87
C LYS A 112 1.05 11.19 -12.78
N VAL A 113 1.31 10.34 -11.78
CA VAL A 113 0.49 9.17 -11.47
C VAL A 113 -0.77 9.64 -10.75
N LEU A 114 -0.56 10.40 -9.67
CA LEU A 114 -1.61 10.94 -8.79
C LEU A 114 -2.67 11.75 -9.55
N ARG A 115 -2.26 12.64 -10.47
CA ARG A 115 -3.20 13.42 -11.33
C ARG A 115 -4.13 12.57 -12.18
N ARG A 116 -3.79 11.31 -12.44
CA ARG A 116 -4.54 10.39 -13.31
C ARG A 116 -5.35 9.36 -12.53
N ILE A 117 -5.31 9.37 -11.20
CA ILE A 117 -6.03 8.40 -10.37
C ILE A 117 -7.54 8.54 -10.53
N GLU A 118 -8.06 9.77 -10.48
CA GLU A 118 -9.50 10.04 -10.61
C GLU A 118 -10.11 9.38 -11.86
N ASN A 119 -9.39 9.51 -12.99
CA ASN A 119 -9.79 9.00 -14.30
C ASN A 119 -9.10 7.68 -14.67
N PHE A 120 -8.58 6.94 -13.69
CA PHE A 120 -7.99 5.63 -13.95
C PHE A 120 -9.09 4.67 -14.41
N GLU A 121 -8.87 4.00 -15.55
CA GLU A 121 -9.84 3.10 -16.14
C GLU A 121 -9.91 1.78 -15.36
N ILE A 122 -11.07 1.56 -14.72
CA ILE A 122 -11.42 0.36 -13.98
C ILE A 122 -12.08 -0.64 -14.92
N ARG A 123 -11.69 -1.91 -14.83
CA ARG A 123 -12.38 -3.03 -15.47
C ARG A 123 -13.34 -3.66 -14.47
N THR A 124 -14.44 -4.22 -14.95
CA THR A 124 -15.48 -4.80 -14.08
C THR A 124 -15.02 -6.05 -13.34
N ASP A 125 -13.97 -6.70 -13.84
CA ASP A 125 -13.33 -7.88 -13.24
C ASP A 125 -12.05 -7.56 -12.45
N ASP A 126 -11.75 -6.27 -12.23
CA ASP A 126 -10.70 -5.89 -11.28
C ASP A 126 -11.11 -6.21 -9.84
N ILE A 127 -10.13 -6.63 -9.04
CA ILE A 127 -10.30 -6.81 -7.59
C ILE A 127 -9.42 -5.81 -6.86
N TRP A 128 -10.02 -5.00 -6.01
CA TRP A 128 -9.36 -3.94 -5.27
C TRP A 128 -9.19 -4.31 -3.80
N LEU A 129 -7.96 -4.28 -3.31
CA LEU A 129 -7.64 -4.35 -1.89
C LEU A 129 -7.37 -2.94 -1.36
N CYS A 130 -8.27 -2.44 -0.53
CA CYS A 130 -8.15 -1.13 0.10
C CYS A 130 -7.87 -1.30 1.58
N THR A 131 -6.85 -0.63 2.11
CA THR A 131 -6.50 -0.75 3.53
C THR A 131 -5.90 0.55 4.03
N TYR A 132 -6.23 0.97 5.26
CA TYR A 132 -5.32 1.89 5.94
C TYR A 132 -3.98 1.16 6.15
N PRO A 133 -2.81 1.82 6.00
CA PRO A 133 -1.52 1.17 6.13
C PRO A 133 -1.44 0.28 7.38
N LYS A 134 -0.81 -0.89 7.23
CA LYS A 134 -0.56 -1.85 8.33
C LYS A 134 -1.78 -2.56 8.90
N SER A 135 -2.86 -2.62 8.13
CA SER A 135 -4.08 -3.39 8.47
C SER A 135 -4.07 -4.83 7.95
N GLY A 136 -2.95 -5.34 7.43
CA GLY A 136 -2.86 -6.72 6.90
C GLY A 136 -2.75 -6.83 5.39
N THR A 137 -2.49 -5.73 4.68
CA THR A 137 -2.45 -5.65 3.21
C THR A 137 -1.66 -6.79 2.57
N THR A 138 -0.38 -6.97 2.92
CA THR A 138 0.45 -8.03 2.31
C THR A 138 -0.03 -9.45 2.59
N TRP A 139 -0.74 -9.66 3.70
CA TRP A 139 -1.36 -10.94 3.97
C TRP A 139 -2.52 -11.21 3.01
N THR A 140 -3.41 -10.21 2.86
CA THR A 140 -4.54 -10.29 1.94
C THR A 140 -4.12 -10.29 0.47
N GLU A 141 -3.03 -9.59 0.11
CA GLU A 141 -2.42 -9.66 -1.23
C GLU A 141 -2.00 -11.10 -1.58
N GLU A 142 -1.39 -11.82 -0.63
CA GLU A 142 -0.98 -13.21 -0.82
C GLU A 142 -2.18 -14.14 -0.94
N ILE A 143 -3.17 -13.98 -0.06
CA ILE A 143 -4.43 -14.73 -0.09
C ILE A 143 -5.10 -14.57 -1.47
N LEU A 144 -5.28 -13.34 -1.94
CA LEU A 144 -5.89 -13.05 -3.24
C LEU A 144 -5.07 -13.64 -4.40
N SER A 145 -3.74 -13.53 -4.35
CA SER A 145 -2.89 -14.12 -5.38
C SER A 145 -3.07 -15.64 -5.48
N LEU A 146 -3.20 -16.31 -4.33
CA LEU A 146 -3.43 -17.76 -4.30
C LEU A 146 -4.84 -18.14 -4.70
N ILE A 147 -5.85 -17.33 -4.35
CA ILE A 147 -7.23 -17.56 -4.81
C ILE A 147 -7.28 -17.56 -6.34
N PHE A 148 -6.74 -16.52 -6.97
CA PHE A 148 -6.69 -16.39 -8.42
C PHE A 148 -5.66 -17.31 -9.10
N ALA A 149 -4.82 -17.99 -8.32
CA ALA A 149 -3.97 -19.07 -8.76
C ALA A 149 -4.54 -20.46 -8.42
N ASN A 150 -5.81 -20.57 -8.01
CA ASN A 150 -6.45 -21.86 -7.70
C ASN A 150 -5.72 -22.65 -6.58
N GLY A 151 -5.07 -21.96 -5.64
CA GLY A 151 -4.23 -22.56 -4.59
C GLY A 151 -2.88 -23.09 -5.08
N ASP A 152 -2.44 -22.73 -6.29
CA ASP A 152 -1.13 -23.07 -6.84
C ASP A 152 -0.03 -22.17 -6.25
N ILE A 153 0.65 -22.69 -5.23
CA ILE A 153 1.75 -22.02 -4.53
C ILE A 153 2.96 -21.82 -5.46
N ASP A 154 3.23 -22.77 -6.37
CA ASP A 154 4.36 -22.69 -7.28
C ASP A 154 4.16 -21.59 -8.32
N ALA A 155 2.94 -21.41 -8.81
CA ALA A 155 2.59 -20.29 -9.69
C ALA A 155 2.83 -18.93 -9.02
N VAL A 156 2.39 -18.80 -7.77
CA VAL A 156 2.51 -17.55 -6.99
C VAL A 156 3.97 -17.25 -6.60
N SER A 157 4.77 -18.28 -6.35
CA SER A 157 6.17 -18.14 -5.92
C SER A 157 7.14 -17.72 -7.04
N LYS A 158 6.67 -17.63 -8.29
CA LYS A 158 7.49 -17.18 -9.44
C LYS A 158 7.73 -15.67 -9.47
N LYS A 159 6.91 -14.89 -8.74
CA LYS A 159 6.96 -13.42 -8.74
C LYS A 159 6.80 -12.88 -7.32
N ILE A 160 7.52 -11.81 -7.03
CA ILE A 160 7.34 -11.06 -5.78
C ILE A 160 5.92 -10.47 -5.71
N ILE A 161 5.43 -10.25 -4.50
CA ILE A 161 4.07 -9.74 -4.26
C ILE A 161 3.77 -8.44 -5.01
N ALA A 162 4.77 -7.55 -5.12
CA ALA A 162 4.64 -6.27 -5.83
C ALA A 162 4.44 -6.42 -7.34
N GLU A 163 4.71 -7.57 -7.93
CA GLU A 163 4.43 -7.88 -9.34
C GLU A 163 3.12 -8.66 -9.53
N ARG A 164 2.52 -9.14 -8.44
CA ARG A 164 1.27 -9.91 -8.43
C ARG A 164 0.07 -9.04 -8.10
N VAL A 165 0.20 -8.19 -7.08
CA VAL A 165 -0.81 -7.20 -6.70
C VAL A 165 -0.24 -5.81 -6.92
N LEU A 166 -0.85 -5.07 -7.84
CA LEU A 166 -0.30 -3.81 -8.33
C LEU A 166 -0.81 -2.65 -7.47
N HIS A 167 0.10 -1.89 -6.87
CA HIS A 167 -0.27 -0.71 -6.09
C HIS A 167 -0.57 0.47 -7.00
N LEU A 168 -1.69 1.16 -6.77
CA LEU A 168 -2.17 2.23 -7.64
C LEU A 168 -1.27 3.46 -7.59
N GLU A 169 -1.09 4.04 -6.41
CA GLU A 169 -0.47 5.34 -6.21
C GLU A 169 1.05 5.27 -6.09
N ILE A 170 1.59 4.09 -5.74
CA ILE A 170 3.03 3.87 -5.61
C ILE A 170 3.58 2.98 -6.71
N GLY A 171 4.72 3.38 -7.27
CA GLY A 171 5.34 2.58 -8.32
C GLY A 171 6.63 3.16 -8.86
N LYS A 172 6.94 2.77 -10.10
CA LYS A 172 8.12 3.28 -10.81
C LYS A 172 7.86 4.70 -11.32
N PRO A 173 8.88 5.57 -11.38
CA PRO A 173 8.72 6.91 -11.94
C PRO A 173 8.24 6.84 -13.39
N PHE A 174 8.64 5.86 -14.19
CA PHE A 174 8.23 5.75 -15.59
C PHE A 174 7.45 4.47 -15.84
N GLY A 175 6.46 4.56 -16.73
CA GLY A 175 5.70 3.41 -17.17
C GLY A 175 4.72 2.83 -16.16
N HIS A 176 4.64 3.31 -14.91
CA HIS A 176 3.75 2.74 -13.88
C HIS A 176 2.29 2.60 -14.34
N LEU A 177 1.65 3.69 -14.76
CA LEU A 177 0.28 3.63 -15.28
C LEU A 177 0.15 2.77 -16.54
N LYS A 178 1.18 2.75 -17.41
CA LYS A 178 1.19 1.89 -18.60
C LYS A 178 1.22 0.42 -18.18
N TRP A 179 2.04 0.09 -17.18
CA TRP A 179 2.16 -1.23 -16.60
C TRP A 179 0.85 -1.69 -15.97
N LEU A 180 0.23 -0.87 -15.11
CA LEU A 180 -1.10 -1.13 -14.54
C LEU A 180 -2.17 -1.42 -15.62
N ARG A 181 -2.13 -0.68 -16.73
CA ARG A 181 -3.07 -0.86 -17.86
C ARG A 181 -2.75 -2.09 -18.72
N SER A 182 -1.47 -2.44 -18.85
CA SER A 182 -1.04 -3.58 -19.66
C SER A 182 -1.20 -4.92 -18.96
N THR A 183 -1.39 -4.95 -17.63
CA THR A 183 -1.58 -6.20 -16.90
C THR A 183 -2.86 -6.90 -17.37
N PRO A 184 -2.80 -8.20 -17.70
CA PRO A 184 -3.97 -8.99 -18.07
C PRO A 184 -5.04 -8.98 -16.98
N SER A 185 -6.28 -9.15 -17.40
CA SER A 185 -7.41 -9.38 -16.51
C SER A 185 -7.46 -10.83 -16.00
N PRO A 186 -8.04 -11.10 -14.82
CA PRO A 186 -8.45 -10.10 -13.82
C PRO A 186 -7.22 -9.46 -13.13
N ARG A 187 -7.27 -8.15 -12.87
CA ARG A 187 -6.17 -7.46 -12.17
C ARG A 187 -6.41 -7.48 -10.67
N LEU A 188 -5.38 -7.84 -9.91
CA LEU A 188 -5.33 -7.60 -8.47
C LEU A 188 -4.66 -6.25 -8.23
N LEU A 189 -5.41 -5.31 -7.64
CA LEU A 189 -4.98 -3.94 -7.40
C LEU A 189 -5.04 -3.64 -5.91
N ALA A 190 -4.12 -2.83 -5.40
CA ALA A 190 -4.11 -2.40 -4.01
C ALA A 190 -3.90 -0.89 -3.90
N THR A 191 -4.44 -0.29 -2.83
CA THR A 191 -4.21 1.11 -2.51
C THR A 191 -4.40 1.39 -1.02
N HIS A 192 -3.71 2.43 -0.54
CA HIS A 192 -3.89 3.00 0.78
C HIS A 192 -4.57 4.37 0.75
N LEU A 193 -5.05 4.81 -0.41
CA LEU A 193 -5.78 6.06 -0.53
C LEU A 193 -7.15 5.98 0.15
N ASN A 194 -7.55 7.06 0.80
CA ASN A 194 -8.92 7.21 1.32
C ASN A 194 -9.94 7.32 0.17
N VAL A 195 -11.22 7.13 0.48
CA VAL A 195 -12.30 7.05 -0.52
C VAL A 195 -12.34 8.26 -1.47
N GLU A 196 -12.10 9.47 -0.97
CA GLU A 196 -12.10 10.69 -1.80
C GLU A 196 -10.99 10.72 -2.84
N ASN A 197 -9.96 9.89 -2.70
CA ASN A 197 -8.79 9.90 -3.57
C ASN A 197 -8.61 8.62 -4.41
N ILE A 198 -9.48 7.61 -4.27
CA ILE A 198 -9.49 6.45 -5.21
C ILE A 198 -10.15 6.82 -6.55
N PRO A 199 -10.09 5.98 -7.61
CA PRO A 199 -10.71 6.28 -8.89
C PRO A 199 -12.23 6.49 -8.78
N GLY A 200 -12.79 7.45 -9.53
CA GLY A 200 -14.22 7.78 -9.47
C GLY A 200 -15.13 6.61 -9.84
N GLN A 201 -14.73 5.81 -10.84
CA GLN A 201 -15.44 4.59 -11.23
C GLN A 201 -15.47 3.54 -10.10
N LEU A 202 -14.43 3.50 -9.27
CA LEU A 202 -14.37 2.57 -8.13
C LEU A 202 -15.33 3.01 -7.02
N ARG A 203 -15.40 4.31 -6.72
CA ARG A 203 -16.40 4.89 -5.79
C ARG A 203 -17.86 4.65 -6.23
N GLN A 204 -18.07 4.45 -7.53
CA GLN A 204 -19.39 4.17 -8.13
C GLN A 204 -19.72 2.68 -8.20
N GLY A 205 -18.86 1.79 -7.65
CA GLY A 205 -19.13 0.36 -7.56
C GLY A 205 -18.84 -0.43 -8.85
N LYS A 206 -18.06 0.13 -9.79
CA LYS A 206 -17.75 -0.55 -11.07
C LYS A 206 -16.98 -1.87 -10.91
N ALA A 207 -16.26 -2.05 -9.80
CA ALA A 207 -15.48 -3.23 -9.49
C ALA A 207 -15.58 -3.58 -8.00
N LYS A 208 -15.14 -4.78 -7.63
CA LYS A 208 -15.19 -5.27 -6.25
C LYS A 208 -14.05 -4.70 -5.41
N ILE A 209 -14.38 -4.30 -4.18
CA ILE A 209 -13.47 -3.77 -3.17
C ILE A 209 -13.50 -4.70 -1.96
N ILE A 210 -12.34 -5.17 -1.53
CA ILE A 210 -12.12 -5.77 -0.22
C ILE A 210 -11.43 -4.71 0.63
N TYR A 211 -12.13 -4.22 1.65
CA TYR A 211 -11.55 -3.31 2.62
C TYR A 211 -11.13 -4.08 3.86
N VAL A 212 -9.85 -3.99 4.24
CA VAL A 212 -9.36 -4.60 5.48
C VAL A 212 -9.11 -3.54 6.54
N VAL A 213 -9.89 -3.60 7.62
CA VAL A 213 -9.71 -2.81 8.85
C VAL A 213 -8.90 -3.60 9.86
N ARG A 214 -8.15 -2.90 10.71
CA ARG A 214 -7.50 -3.47 11.89
C ARG A 214 -7.72 -2.52 13.05
N ASN A 215 -7.85 -3.04 14.27
CA ASN A 215 -8.03 -2.19 15.44
C ASN A 215 -6.96 -1.08 15.51
N PRO A 216 -7.34 0.16 15.88
CA PRO A 216 -6.47 1.32 15.74
C PRO A 216 -5.22 1.24 16.63
N LYS A 217 -5.29 0.51 17.75
CA LYS A 217 -4.16 0.39 18.70
C LYS A 217 -3.06 -0.52 18.13
N ASP A 218 -3.39 -1.73 17.65
CA ASP A 218 -2.40 -2.59 16.98
C ASP A 218 -1.93 -1.99 15.65
N ASN A 219 -2.83 -1.27 14.95
CA ASN A 219 -2.46 -0.55 13.74
C ASN A 219 -1.36 0.49 14.05
N ALA A 220 -1.56 1.34 15.07
CA ALA A 220 -0.58 2.34 15.49
C ALA A 220 0.78 1.71 15.84
N VAL A 221 0.81 0.63 16.63
CA VAL A 221 2.06 -0.11 16.93
C VAL A 221 2.73 -0.60 15.67
N SER A 222 1.98 -1.27 14.79
CA SER A 222 2.55 -1.78 13.55
C SER A 222 3.03 -0.67 12.63
N TYR A 223 2.38 0.50 12.65
CA TYR A 223 2.74 1.63 11.82
C TYR A 223 3.97 2.36 12.35
N TYR A 224 4.14 2.46 13.66
CA TYR A 224 5.36 2.97 14.29
C TYR A 224 6.59 2.19 13.81
N HIS A 225 6.59 0.87 13.98
CA HIS A 225 7.71 0.04 13.54
C HIS A 225 7.95 0.11 12.03
N HIS A 226 6.89 0.21 11.23
CA HIS A 226 7.01 0.37 9.79
C HIS A 226 7.70 1.69 9.41
N HIS A 227 7.33 2.80 10.04
CA HIS A 227 7.97 4.09 9.81
C HIS A 227 9.47 4.07 10.13
N ARG A 228 9.88 3.35 11.18
CA ARG A 228 11.30 3.23 11.57
C ARG A 228 12.15 2.52 10.51
N ILE A 229 11.59 1.52 9.83
CA ILE A 229 12.29 0.74 8.80
C ILE A 229 12.14 1.34 7.39
N SER A 230 11.05 2.05 7.09
CA SER A 230 10.79 2.56 5.73
C SER A 230 11.66 3.77 5.39
N THR A 231 12.58 3.60 4.43
CA THR A 231 13.47 4.68 3.96
C THR A 231 12.71 5.78 3.22
N PHE A 232 11.62 5.42 2.55
CA PHE A 232 10.70 6.37 1.89
C PHE A 232 9.82 7.16 2.87
N LEU A 233 9.83 6.78 4.15
CA LEU A 233 9.23 7.54 5.26
C LEU A 233 10.29 8.22 6.13
N GLY A 234 11.55 8.29 5.66
CA GLY A 234 12.63 8.96 6.38
C GLY A 234 13.21 8.17 7.54
N ASN A 235 12.90 6.87 7.67
CA ASN A 235 13.35 6.02 8.78
C ASN A 235 13.10 6.67 10.14
N TYR A 236 11.83 6.99 10.43
CA TYR A 236 11.39 7.71 11.62
C TYR A 236 12.19 7.33 12.87
N SER A 237 12.68 8.33 13.58
CA SER A 237 13.56 8.19 14.74
C SER A 237 12.96 8.75 16.02
N GLY A 238 11.74 9.32 15.97
CA GLY A 238 11.04 9.82 17.14
C GLY A 238 10.58 8.69 18.08
N SER A 239 10.15 9.08 19.28
CA SER A 239 9.69 8.13 20.30
C SER A 239 8.32 7.53 19.95
N TRP A 240 7.94 6.49 20.70
CA TRP A 240 6.58 5.95 20.66
C TRP A 240 5.55 7.01 21.06
N ASP A 241 5.82 7.80 22.10
CA ASP A 241 4.91 8.83 22.61
C ASP A 241 4.65 9.93 21.56
N GLU A 242 5.70 10.38 20.85
CA GLU A 242 5.53 11.31 19.74
C GLU A 242 4.73 10.68 18.59
N PHE A 243 4.95 9.40 18.31
CA PHE A 243 4.28 8.71 17.21
C PHE A 243 2.79 8.48 17.49
N VAL A 244 2.43 8.07 18.70
CA VAL A 244 1.04 7.83 19.09
C VAL A 244 0.25 9.15 19.12
N ASP A 245 0.90 10.27 19.44
CA ASP A 245 0.34 11.61 19.29
C ASP A 245 0.10 12.00 17.83
N LEU A 246 1.07 11.76 16.95
CA LEU A 246 0.92 11.97 15.50
C LEU A 246 -0.23 11.15 14.93
N PHE A 247 -0.39 9.90 15.37
CA PHE A 247 -1.48 9.02 14.98
C PHE A 247 -2.83 9.57 15.45
N ALA A 248 -2.95 9.92 16.73
CA ALA A 248 -4.18 10.44 17.32
C ALA A 248 -4.63 11.77 16.69
N LYS A 249 -3.68 12.63 16.30
CA LYS A 249 -3.95 13.87 15.57
C LYS A 249 -4.24 13.67 14.08
N GLY A 250 -4.08 12.45 13.55
CA GLY A 250 -4.32 12.13 12.14
C GLY A 250 -3.28 12.73 11.18
N TYR A 251 -2.06 13.00 11.67
CA TYR A 251 -1.00 13.66 10.90
C TYR A 251 -0.16 12.73 10.03
N LEU A 252 -0.27 11.41 10.27
CA LEU A 252 0.53 10.42 9.56
C LEU A 252 0.24 10.41 8.05
N VAL A 253 1.17 9.85 7.29
CA VAL A 253 0.96 9.52 5.86
C VAL A 253 -0.33 8.69 5.71
N TYR A 254 -1.10 8.98 4.66
CA TYR A 254 -2.47 8.50 4.42
C TYR A 254 -3.54 9.03 5.40
N GLY A 255 -3.19 10.01 6.25
CA GLY A 255 -4.15 10.82 6.99
C GLY A 255 -4.76 10.13 8.22
N PRO A 256 -5.89 10.64 8.72
CA PRO A 256 -6.53 10.10 9.93
C PRO A 256 -7.10 8.69 9.69
N TRP A 257 -6.73 7.74 10.56
CA TRP A 257 -7.23 6.36 10.50
C TRP A 257 -8.76 6.31 10.51
N LEU A 258 -9.40 7.12 11.37
CA LEU A 258 -10.84 7.11 11.54
C LEU A 258 -11.56 7.59 10.27
N ASP A 259 -11.10 8.67 9.65
CA ASP A 259 -11.68 9.19 8.41
C ASP A 259 -11.51 8.19 7.26
N HIS A 260 -10.35 7.51 7.21
CA HIS A 260 -10.10 6.46 6.24
C HIS A 260 -11.10 5.30 6.40
N VAL A 261 -11.25 4.77 7.62
CA VAL A 261 -12.18 3.67 7.90
C VAL A 261 -13.64 4.09 7.68
N ARG A 262 -14.02 5.29 8.16
CA ARG A 262 -15.37 5.83 8.00
C ARG A 262 -15.75 5.95 6.53
N GLY A 263 -14.90 6.54 5.69
CA GLY A 263 -15.21 6.71 4.27
C GLY A 263 -15.48 5.38 3.57
N PHE A 264 -14.67 4.34 3.82
CA PHE A 264 -14.91 3.02 3.22
C PHE A 264 -16.11 2.30 3.84
N TRP A 265 -16.42 2.54 5.12
CA TRP A 265 -17.60 2.00 5.76
C TRP A 265 -18.88 2.61 5.18
N GLU A 266 -18.92 3.93 4.99
CA GLU A 266 -20.01 4.63 4.31
C GLU A 266 -20.15 4.17 2.86
N LEU A 267 -19.02 3.94 2.17
CA LEU A 267 -19.02 3.38 0.82
C LEU A 267 -19.66 1.98 0.80
N LYS A 268 -19.34 1.12 1.78
CA LYS A 268 -19.98 -0.20 1.94
C LYS A 268 -21.50 -0.09 2.07
N GLN A 269 -22.00 0.90 2.81
CA GLN A 269 -23.45 1.09 2.95
C GLN A 269 -24.10 1.58 1.65
N ARG A 270 -23.38 2.36 0.83
CA ARG A 270 -23.90 2.88 -0.44
C ARG A 270 -23.88 1.85 -1.58
N ILE A 271 -22.86 1.00 -1.63
CA ILE A 271 -22.66 -0.03 -2.68
C ILE A 271 -22.36 -1.40 -2.05
N PRO A 272 -23.34 -1.99 -1.32
CA PRO A 272 -23.10 -3.17 -0.49
C PRO A 272 -22.59 -4.39 -1.26
N ASP A 273 -23.00 -4.58 -2.51
CA ASP A 273 -22.58 -5.73 -3.33
C ASP A 273 -21.15 -5.60 -3.88
N SER A 274 -20.64 -4.37 -3.94
CA SER A 274 -19.31 -4.06 -4.49
C SER A 274 -18.23 -3.94 -3.41
N VAL A 275 -18.59 -3.95 -2.12
CA VAL A 275 -17.63 -3.80 -1.03
C VAL A 275 -17.79 -4.93 -0.01
N LEU A 276 -16.69 -5.60 0.31
CA LEU A 276 -16.58 -6.53 1.42
C LEU A 276 -15.69 -5.90 2.48
N PHE A 277 -16.23 -5.74 3.69
CA PHE A 277 -15.45 -5.30 4.85
C PHE A 277 -14.97 -6.54 5.61
N VAL A 278 -13.65 -6.58 5.86
CA VAL A 278 -12.97 -7.65 6.59
C VAL A 278 -12.15 -7.01 7.70
N SER A 279 -12.13 -7.61 8.87
CA SER A 279 -11.21 -7.24 9.93
C SER A 279 -9.98 -8.15 9.90
N TYR A 280 -8.82 -7.59 10.22
CA TYR A 280 -7.60 -8.36 10.43
C TYR A 280 -7.81 -9.42 11.51
N GLU A 281 -8.60 -9.10 12.52
CA GLU A 281 -8.98 -9.97 13.62
C GLU A 281 -9.78 -11.19 13.14
N GLU A 282 -10.76 -11.04 12.24
CA GLU A 282 -11.45 -12.16 11.58
C GLU A 282 -10.48 -13.07 10.84
N LEU A 283 -9.58 -12.50 10.02
CA LEU A 283 -8.57 -13.26 9.27
C LEU A 283 -7.66 -14.05 10.22
N LYS A 284 -7.32 -13.47 11.37
CA LYS A 284 -6.45 -14.09 12.37
C LYS A 284 -7.09 -15.25 13.11
N VAL A 285 -8.37 -15.15 13.42
CA VAL A 285 -9.09 -16.17 14.18
C VAL A 285 -9.51 -17.35 13.31
N ASP A 286 -10.11 -17.11 12.15
CA ASP A 286 -10.62 -18.17 11.27
C ASP A 286 -10.32 -17.86 9.81
N LEU A 287 -9.04 -18.04 9.44
CA LEU A 287 -8.57 -17.79 8.08
C LEU A 287 -9.30 -18.65 7.03
N LYS A 288 -9.58 -19.93 7.34
CA LYS A 288 -10.23 -20.85 6.40
C LYS A 288 -11.61 -20.33 6.01
N ARG A 289 -12.43 -19.95 7.00
CA ARG A 289 -13.75 -19.35 6.77
C ARG A 289 -13.64 -18.05 5.98
N MET A 290 -12.72 -17.17 6.36
CA MET A 290 -12.57 -15.87 5.69
C MET A 290 -12.11 -16.00 4.24
N ILE A 291 -11.28 -16.99 3.91
CA ILE A 291 -10.94 -17.31 2.51
C ILE A 291 -12.19 -17.71 1.73
N GLY A 292 -13.05 -18.58 2.30
CA GLY A 292 -14.33 -18.94 1.68
C GLY A 292 -15.21 -17.72 1.36
N ILE A 293 -15.39 -16.84 2.34
CA ILE A 293 -16.17 -15.59 2.17
C ILE A 293 -15.56 -14.68 1.11
N ILE A 294 -14.22 -14.56 1.07
CA ILE A 294 -13.55 -13.77 0.04
C ILE A 294 -13.77 -14.41 -1.34
N CYS A 295 -13.64 -15.73 -1.48
CA CYS A 295 -13.89 -16.46 -2.73
C CYS A 295 -15.30 -16.23 -3.26
N ASP A 296 -16.31 -16.34 -2.38
CA ASP A 296 -17.71 -16.11 -2.72
C ASP A 296 -17.91 -14.66 -3.18
N PHE A 297 -17.39 -13.71 -2.39
CA PHE A 297 -17.48 -12.28 -2.73
C PHE A 297 -16.82 -11.96 -4.07
N VAL A 298 -15.61 -12.46 -4.35
CA VAL A 298 -14.94 -12.18 -5.63
C VAL A 298 -15.51 -12.99 -6.80
N GLY A 299 -16.33 -14.01 -6.54
CA GLY A 299 -16.91 -14.88 -7.57
C GLY A 299 -15.91 -15.89 -8.12
N HIS A 300 -14.97 -16.35 -7.28
CA HIS A 300 -13.95 -17.31 -7.63
C HIS A 300 -13.96 -18.49 -6.64
N PRO A 301 -14.98 -19.38 -6.70
CA PRO A 301 -15.11 -20.48 -5.76
C PRO A 301 -13.91 -21.44 -5.86
N LEU A 302 -13.53 -22.01 -4.72
CA LEU A 302 -12.45 -22.99 -4.60
C LEU A 302 -12.96 -24.23 -3.90
N THR A 303 -12.35 -25.37 -4.20
CA THR A 303 -12.57 -26.61 -3.45
C THR A 303 -12.02 -26.48 -2.03
N GLU A 304 -12.56 -27.25 -1.09
CA GLU A 304 -12.07 -27.28 0.29
C GLU A 304 -10.56 -27.56 0.36
N ASN A 305 -10.07 -28.52 -0.43
CA ASN A 305 -8.64 -28.84 -0.53
C ASN A 305 -7.79 -27.66 -1.02
N GLN A 306 -8.32 -26.80 -1.89
CA GLN A 306 -7.63 -25.57 -2.30
C GLN A 306 -7.62 -24.55 -1.15
N ILE A 307 -8.76 -24.35 -0.47
CA ILE A 307 -8.86 -23.45 0.67
C ILE A 307 -7.90 -23.88 1.79
N ASP A 308 -7.81 -25.18 2.10
CA ASP A 308 -6.91 -25.71 3.13
C ASP A 308 -5.44 -25.47 2.78
N ARG A 309 -5.08 -25.65 1.51
CA ARG A 309 -3.73 -25.33 1.02
C ARG A 309 -3.39 -23.85 1.20
N ILE A 310 -4.30 -22.96 0.82
CA ILE A 310 -4.11 -21.51 0.98
C ILE A 310 -4.00 -21.16 2.47
N THR A 311 -4.89 -21.69 3.31
CA THR A 311 -4.91 -21.46 4.76
C THR A 311 -3.57 -21.87 5.39
N SER A 312 -3.09 -23.06 5.06
CA SER A 312 -1.83 -23.58 5.56
C SER A 312 -0.63 -22.72 5.11
N HIS A 313 -0.60 -22.30 3.85
CA HIS A 313 0.46 -21.47 3.28
C HIS A 313 0.49 -20.05 3.85
N CYS A 314 -0.69 -19.46 4.08
CA CYS A 314 -0.84 -18.09 4.57
C CYS A 314 -0.72 -17.98 6.10
N SER A 315 -0.16 -18.98 6.79
CA SER A 315 0.19 -18.84 8.20
C SER A 315 1.31 -17.80 8.39
N PHE A 316 1.33 -17.12 9.54
CA PHE A 316 2.30 -16.04 9.78
C PHE A 316 3.75 -16.51 9.63
N GLU A 317 4.10 -17.67 10.18
CA GLU A 317 5.46 -18.21 10.10
C GLU A 317 5.88 -18.55 8.65
N LYS A 318 4.98 -19.12 7.84
CA LYS A 318 5.29 -19.37 6.43
C LYS A 318 5.44 -18.07 5.65
N MET A 319 4.54 -17.10 5.87
CA MET A 319 4.66 -15.78 5.24
C MET A 319 5.94 -15.04 5.65
N ARG A 320 6.32 -15.12 6.91
CA ARG A 320 7.54 -14.51 7.45
C ARG A 320 8.80 -15.04 6.75
N ASN A 321 8.82 -16.35 6.49
CA ASN A 321 9.95 -17.02 5.85
C ASN A 321 9.87 -17.03 4.31
N ASN A 322 8.76 -16.56 3.73
CA ASN A 322 8.57 -16.52 2.28
C ASN A 322 9.15 -15.22 1.68
N LYS A 323 10.26 -15.37 0.96
CA LYS A 323 10.99 -14.32 0.26
C LYS A 323 10.16 -13.53 -0.76
N MET A 324 9.12 -14.14 -1.32
CA MET A 324 8.25 -13.49 -2.30
C MET A 324 7.27 -12.49 -1.67
N VAL A 325 7.11 -12.51 -0.34
CA VAL A 325 6.16 -11.63 0.39
C VAL A 325 6.79 -10.85 1.54
N ASN A 326 7.90 -11.32 2.12
CA ASN A 326 8.51 -10.72 3.31
C ASN A 326 9.25 -9.38 3.04
N ARG A 327 9.36 -8.98 1.76
CA ARG A 327 10.01 -7.74 1.28
C ARG A 327 11.50 -7.67 1.57
N GLU A 328 12.17 -8.81 1.70
CA GLU A 328 13.63 -8.91 1.88
C GLU A 328 14.38 -9.11 0.55
N GLU A 329 13.68 -9.22 -0.59
CA GLU A 329 14.27 -9.38 -1.92
C GLU A 329 14.26 -8.07 -2.73
N LEU A 330 15.25 -7.93 -3.62
CA LEU A 330 15.30 -6.84 -4.58
C LEU A 330 14.12 -6.91 -5.56
N PRO A 331 13.64 -5.77 -6.08
CA PRO A 331 14.16 -4.40 -5.91
C PRO A 331 13.58 -3.67 -4.69
N VAL A 332 12.87 -4.38 -3.80
CA VAL A 332 12.07 -3.79 -2.71
C VAL A 332 12.86 -3.72 -1.40
N ALA A 333 13.81 -4.63 -1.17
CA ALA A 333 14.61 -4.70 0.06
C ALA A 333 15.21 -3.35 0.48
N ASP A 334 15.73 -2.56 -0.45
CA ASP A 334 16.45 -1.29 -0.15
C ASP A 334 15.51 -0.16 0.30
N LEU A 335 14.19 -0.37 0.20
CA LEU A 335 13.19 0.51 0.76
C LEU A 335 13.02 0.33 2.27
N PHE A 336 13.60 -0.73 2.84
CA PHE A 336 13.43 -1.13 4.23
C PHE A 336 14.77 -1.39 4.91
N ASP A 337 15.03 -0.66 5.99
CA ASP A 337 16.13 -0.93 6.91
C ASP A 337 15.76 -2.06 7.87
N MET A 338 15.90 -3.30 7.38
CA MET A 338 15.54 -4.51 8.12
C MET A 338 16.48 -4.81 9.31
N SER A 339 17.53 -4.00 9.52
CA SER A 339 18.38 -4.11 10.71
C SER A 339 17.67 -3.60 11.97
N LYS A 340 16.72 -2.67 11.83
CA LYS A 340 15.97 -2.07 12.95
C LYS A 340 14.76 -2.90 13.38
N SER A 341 14.08 -3.53 12.42
CA SER A 341 12.93 -4.41 12.66
C SER A 341 12.63 -5.20 11.39
N LYS A 342 11.94 -6.34 11.53
CA LYS A 342 11.46 -7.12 10.39
C LYS A 342 10.12 -6.59 9.89
N PHE A 343 9.87 -6.66 8.57
CA PHE A 343 8.57 -6.28 7.99
C PHE A 343 7.43 -7.16 8.51
N MET A 344 7.64 -8.48 8.52
CA MET A 344 6.78 -9.47 9.19
C MET A 344 7.17 -9.55 10.66
N ARG A 345 6.59 -8.67 11.49
CA ARG A 345 7.04 -8.42 12.88
C ARG A 345 6.52 -9.44 13.90
N LYS A 346 5.20 -9.47 14.14
CA LYS A 346 4.55 -10.39 15.11
C LYS A 346 3.28 -11.05 14.59
N GLY A 347 2.46 -10.35 13.79
CA GLY A 347 1.27 -10.95 13.19
C GLY A 347 0.19 -11.41 14.18
N ILE A 348 0.04 -10.72 15.32
CA ILE A 348 -0.92 -11.05 16.39
C ILE A 348 -1.95 -9.93 16.60
N ILE A 349 -3.01 -10.26 17.36
CA ILE A 349 -3.99 -9.33 17.94
C ILE A 349 -3.54 -9.03 19.39
N GLY A 350 -3.60 -7.77 19.80
CA GLY A 350 -3.38 -7.37 21.20
C GLY A 350 -1.95 -6.95 21.57
N ASP A 351 -1.03 -6.84 20.61
CA ASP A 351 0.35 -6.42 20.91
C ASP A 351 0.43 -4.95 21.39
N TRP A 352 -0.60 -4.17 21.13
CA TRP A 352 -0.76 -2.82 21.66
C TRP A 352 -0.65 -2.75 23.19
N ARG A 353 -1.05 -3.80 23.93
CA ARG A 353 -0.93 -3.84 25.39
C ARG A 353 0.52 -3.80 25.88
N ASN A 354 1.47 -4.17 25.02
CA ASN A 354 2.91 -4.10 25.31
C ASN A 354 3.55 -2.74 25.01
N HIS A 355 2.77 -1.77 24.50
CA HIS A 355 3.29 -0.49 24.00
C HIS A 355 2.55 0.71 24.61
N PHE A 356 1.23 0.64 24.69
CA PHE A 356 0.41 1.73 25.22
C PHE A 356 0.53 1.82 26.74
N THR A 357 0.72 3.04 27.26
CA THR A 357 0.39 3.32 28.67
C THR A 357 -1.13 3.32 28.88
N ALA A 358 -1.57 3.26 30.13
CA ALA A 358 -2.99 3.34 30.46
C ALA A 358 -3.62 4.66 29.96
N GLU A 359 -2.90 5.77 30.09
CA GLU A 359 -3.32 7.11 29.66
C GLU A 359 -3.44 7.19 28.13
N GLN A 360 -2.45 6.67 27.40
CA GLN A 360 -2.50 6.60 25.94
C GLN A 360 -3.65 5.74 25.45
N SER A 361 -3.87 4.57 26.09
CA SER A 361 -4.97 3.67 25.76
C SER A 361 -6.31 4.37 25.96
N LYS A 362 -6.50 5.00 27.13
CA LYS A 362 -7.72 5.74 27.47
C LYS A 362 -7.99 6.86 26.47
N ARG A 363 -6.98 7.65 26.10
CA ARG A 363 -7.12 8.71 25.09
C ARG A 363 -7.53 8.17 23.73
N PHE A 364 -6.99 7.00 23.32
CA PHE A 364 -7.43 6.34 22.10
C PHE A 364 -8.91 5.93 22.19
N ASP A 365 -9.32 5.37 23.32
CA ASP A 365 -10.72 4.97 23.52
C ASP A 365 -11.65 6.19 23.44
N GLU A 366 -11.27 7.32 24.04
CA GLU A 366 -12.03 8.59 23.97
C GLU A 366 -12.14 9.15 22.55
N ILE A 367 -11.10 8.99 21.71
CA ILE A 367 -11.10 9.49 20.32
C ILE A 367 -11.89 8.56 19.39
N PHE A 368 -11.65 7.25 19.46
CA PHE A 368 -12.13 6.30 18.44
C PHE A 368 -13.44 5.63 18.82
N GLN A 369 -13.67 5.29 20.09
CA GLN A 369 -14.81 4.45 20.47
C GLN A 369 -16.17 5.11 20.25
N PRO A 370 -16.40 6.39 20.60
CA PRO A 370 -17.68 7.05 20.33
C PRO A 370 -18.04 7.05 18.84
N GLU A 371 -17.04 7.26 17.99
CA GLU A 371 -17.20 7.32 16.54
C GLU A 371 -17.47 5.94 15.94
N LEU A 372 -16.76 4.90 16.41
CA LEU A 372 -17.02 3.51 16.00
C LEU A 372 -18.41 3.03 16.43
N VAL A 373 -18.86 3.39 17.63
CA VAL A 373 -20.22 3.12 18.11
C VAL A 373 -21.26 3.83 17.23
N LYS A 374 -21.04 5.11 16.93
CA LYS A 374 -21.91 5.89 16.02
C LYS A 374 -21.99 5.27 14.62
N MET A 375 -20.88 4.72 14.12
CA MET A 375 -20.81 4.02 12.85
C MET A 375 -21.48 2.63 12.87
N GLY A 376 -21.74 2.07 14.07
CA GLY A 376 -22.18 0.68 14.22
C GLY A 376 -21.13 -0.33 13.75
N LEU A 377 -19.84 0.05 13.71
CA LEU A 377 -18.75 -0.79 13.22
C LEU A 377 -18.07 -1.49 14.41
N PRO A 378 -18.26 -2.81 14.60
CA PRO A 378 -17.59 -3.53 15.67
C PRO A 378 -16.08 -3.64 15.39
N ILE A 379 -15.27 -3.26 16.38
CA ILE A 379 -13.81 -3.42 16.37
C ILE A 379 -13.41 -4.14 17.66
N VAL A 380 -12.60 -5.18 17.52
CA VAL A 380 -12.15 -6.03 18.63
C VAL A 380 -10.66 -5.79 18.88
N TYR A 381 -10.25 -5.76 20.16
CA TYR A 381 -8.91 -5.36 20.58
C TYR A 381 -8.07 -6.49 21.18
N ASP A 382 -8.64 -7.68 21.40
CA ASP A 382 -7.96 -8.86 21.92
C ASP A 382 -8.45 -10.14 21.25
N HIS A 383 -7.65 -11.19 21.40
CA HIS A 383 -7.85 -12.46 20.73
C HIS A 383 -9.07 -13.21 21.27
N ASP A 384 -9.23 -13.27 22.60
CA ASP A 384 -10.28 -14.06 23.25
C ASP A 384 -11.67 -13.55 22.87
N THR A 385 -11.86 -12.22 22.87
CA THR A 385 -13.11 -11.60 22.41
C THR A 385 -13.36 -11.89 20.92
N ALA A 386 -12.30 -11.88 20.10
CA ALA A 386 -12.43 -12.14 18.67
C ALA A 386 -12.83 -13.62 18.43
N GLU A 387 -12.22 -14.55 19.15
CA GLU A 387 -12.59 -15.98 19.13
C GLU A 387 -14.03 -16.21 19.58
N GLU A 388 -14.45 -15.59 20.68
CA GLU A 388 -15.82 -15.73 21.19
C GLU A 388 -16.85 -15.29 20.14
N ILE A 389 -16.66 -14.08 19.57
CA ILE A 389 -17.57 -13.53 18.55
C ILE A 389 -17.56 -14.40 17.30
N MET A 390 -16.37 -14.82 16.81
CA MET A 390 -16.25 -15.65 15.62
C MET A 390 -16.85 -17.04 15.80
N SER A 391 -16.68 -17.66 16.96
CA SER A 391 -17.28 -18.96 17.29
C SER A 391 -18.81 -18.88 17.29
N LYS A 392 -19.36 -17.81 17.85
CA LYS A 392 -20.82 -17.62 17.96
C LYS A 392 -21.49 -17.16 16.67
N HIS A 393 -20.84 -16.30 15.91
CA HIS A 393 -21.46 -15.58 14.79
C HIS A 393 -20.79 -15.82 13.45
N GLY A 394 -19.60 -16.42 13.40
CA GLY A 394 -18.81 -16.63 12.20
C GLY A 394 -18.20 -15.36 11.60
N ARG A 395 -18.55 -14.17 12.11
CA ARG A 395 -18.09 -12.85 11.67
C ARG A 395 -18.06 -11.87 12.84
N ILE A 396 -17.07 -10.99 12.84
CA ILE A 396 -17.03 -9.81 13.71
C ILE A 396 -17.82 -8.69 13.03
N ILE A 397 -17.52 -8.40 11.76
CA ILE A 397 -18.21 -7.34 11.01
C ILE A 397 -19.49 -7.92 10.44
N ARG A 398 -20.59 -7.63 11.13
CA ARG A 398 -21.94 -8.00 10.75
C ARG A 398 -22.59 -6.77 10.13
N THR A 399 -22.80 -6.78 8.82
CA THR A 399 -23.77 -5.87 8.23
C THR A 399 -25.16 -6.37 8.58
N ASN A 400 -26.10 -5.47 8.86
CA ASN A 400 -27.49 -5.84 9.03
C ASN A 400 -27.98 -6.41 7.69
N GLU A 401 -27.99 -7.73 7.55
CA GLU A 401 -28.73 -8.46 6.52
C GLU A 401 -30.14 -8.78 7.03
#